data_AF-A0A9X8YM25-F1
#
_entry.id   AF-A0A9X8YM25-F1
#
_cell.length_a   1.000
_cell.length_b   1.000
_cell.length_c   1.000
_cell.angle_alpha   90.00
_cell.angle_beta   90.00
_cell.angle_gamma   90.00
#
_symmetry.space_group_name_H-M   'P 1'
#
loop_
_entity.id
_entity.type
_entity.pdbx_description
1 polymer ?
#
loop_
_entity_poly.entity_id
_entity_poly.type
_entity_poly.pdbx_seq_one_letter_code
_entity_poly.pdbx_strand_id
1 'polypeptide(L)' 'GAYRTGGYNHYPMEDILRPFELTAGMCHMHWLTPFVVYWARRQKPEVLRSHADAYGDWLSHPLPHGGR' A
#
# COMPACT_ATOMS: atom_id res chain seq x y z
N GLY A 1 5.88 9.80 -11.31
CA GLY A 1 5.24 8.51 -11.00
C GLY A 1 4.07 8.28 -11.91
N ALA A 2 3.74 7.02 -12.22
CA ALA A 2 2.58 6.70 -13.07
C ALA A 2 1.25 7.04 -12.37
N TYR A 3 1.14 6.76 -11.07
CA TYR A 3 -0.03 7.03 -10.24
C TYR A 3 0.17 8.30 -9.40
N ARG A 4 -0.16 9.45 -9.99
CA ARG A 4 -0.20 10.77 -9.33
C ARG A 4 -1.07 11.70 -10.17
N THR A 5 -1.51 12.81 -9.61
CA THR A 5 -2.16 13.89 -10.37
C THR A 5 -1.25 14.37 -11.50
N GLY A 6 -1.75 14.33 -12.74
CA GLY A 6 -0.97 14.65 -13.94
C GLY A 6 0.10 13.60 -14.33
N GLY A 7 0.09 12.42 -13.70
CA GLY A 7 0.86 11.25 -14.14
C GLY A 7 0.10 10.44 -15.20
N TYR A 8 0.74 9.42 -15.75
CA TYR A 8 0.18 8.57 -16.81
C TYR A 8 -1.18 7.94 -16.46
N ASN A 9 -1.41 7.61 -15.19
CA ASN A 9 -2.66 7.03 -14.71
C ASN A 9 -3.59 8.06 -14.05
N HIS A 10 -3.22 9.35 -14.07
CA HIS A 10 -4.00 10.53 -13.67
C HIS A 10 -4.39 10.61 -12.19
N TYR A 11 -4.46 9.49 -11.48
CA TYR A 11 -4.88 9.37 -10.09
C TYR A 11 -3.74 8.82 -9.21
N PRO A 12 -3.58 9.33 -7.98
CA PRO A 12 -2.72 8.71 -6.97
C PRO A 12 -3.28 7.33 -6.58
N MET A 13 -2.42 6.48 -6.01
CA MET A 13 -2.85 5.15 -5.55
C MET A 13 -3.89 5.23 -4.43
N GLU A 14 -3.82 6.27 -3.58
CA GLU A 14 -4.82 6.48 -2.52
C GLU A 14 -6.25 6.61 -3.09
N ASP A 15 -6.43 7.31 -4.20
CA ASP A 15 -7.75 7.49 -4.83
C ASP A 15 -8.27 6.17 -5.41
N ILE A 16 -7.39 5.38 -6.01
CA ILE A 16 -7.75 4.07 -6.58
C ILE A 16 -8.17 3.09 -5.48
N LEU A 17 -7.57 3.19 -4.29
CA LEU A 17 -7.80 2.28 -3.17
C LEU A 17 -8.93 2.75 -2.23
N ARG A 18 -9.53 3.92 -2.47
CA ARG A 18 -10.61 4.47 -1.66
C ARG A 18 -11.79 3.51 -1.43
N PRO A 19 -12.23 2.67 -2.38
CA PRO A 19 -13.29 1.69 -2.11
C PRO A 19 -12.94 0.69 -0.99
N PHE A 20 -11.65 0.32 -0.85
CA PHE A 20 -11.18 -0.58 0.21
C PHE A 20 -11.12 0.12 1.57
N GLU A 21 -10.67 1.38 1.60
CA GLU A 21 -10.68 2.21 2.80
C GLU A 21 -12.10 2.38 3.35
N LEU A 22 -13.06 2.68 2.47
CA LEU A 22 -14.48 2.77 2.84
C LEU A 22 -15.01 1.44 3.37
N THR A 23 -14.64 0.32 2.74
CA THR A 23 -15.03 -1.02 3.21
C THR A 23 -14.47 -1.31 4.60
N ALA A 24 -13.21 -0.98 4.87
CA ALA A 24 -12.62 -1.12 6.20
C ALA A 24 -13.39 -0.30 7.25
N GLY A 25 -13.74 0.95 6.93
CA GLY A 25 -14.56 1.80 7.80
C GLY A 25 -15.95 1.23 8.08
N MET A 26 -16.65 0.71 7.06
CA MET A 26 -17.97 0.06 7.23
C MET A 26 -17.91 -1.21 8.08
N CYS A 27 -16.78 -1.92 8.04
CA CYS A 27 -16.57 -3.14 8.82
C CYS A 27 -15.89 -2.90 10.17
N HIS A 28 -15.75 -1.65 10.62
CA HIS A 28 -15.04 -1.29 11.85
C HIS A 28 -13.60 -1.84 11.94
N MET A 29 -12.92 -1.95 10.80
CA MET A 29 -11.52 -2.35 10.72
C MET A 29 -10.60 -1.13 10.77
N HIS A 30 -9.38 -1.31 11.25
CA HIS A 30 -8.33 -0.31 11.09
C HIS A 30 -7.84 -0.29 9.64
N TRP A 31 -8.02 0.84 8.96
CA TRP A 31 -7.38 1.05 7.66
C TRP A 31 -5.88 1.20 7.85
N LEU A 32 -5.11 0.37 7.14
CA LEU A 32 -3.65 0.43 7.14
C LEU A 32 -3.18 1.00 5.80
N THR A 33 -2.14 1.83 5.84
CA THR A 33 -1.53 2.36 4.62
C THR A 33 -1.05 1.19 3.75
N PRO A 34 -1.48 1.12 2.47
CA PRO A 34 -1.16 -0.02 1.60
C PRO A 34 0.33 -0.07 1.27
N PHE A 35 0.91 -1.27 1.35
CA PHE A 35 2.25 -1.54 0.84
C PHE A 35 2.20 -1.79 -0.68
N VAL A 36 2.75 -0.87 -1.48
CA VAL A 36 2.62 -0.90 -2.95
C VAL A 36 3.98 -1.16 -3.60
N VAL A 37 4.08 -2.27 -4.35
CA VAL A 37 5.24 -2.56 -5.23
C VAL A 37 4.89 -2.19 -6.66
N TYR A 38 5.47 -1.09 -7.15
CA TYR A 38 5.32 -0.69 -8.55
C TYR A 38 6.14 -1.59 -9.46
N TRP A 39 5.64 -1.79 -10.69
CA TRP A 39 6.33 -2.58 -11.72
C TRP A 39 6.73 -3.99 -11.26
N ALA A 40 5.94 -4.63 -10.39
CA ALA A 40 6.29 -5.89 -9.72
C ALA A 40 6.90 -6.97 -10.64
N ARG A 41 6.32 -7.18 -11.84
CA ARG A 41 6.83 -8.16 -12.81
C ARG A 41 8.19 -7.84 -13.45
N ARG A 42 8.64 -6.59 -13.36
CA ARG A 42 9.91 -6.10 -13.93
C ARG A 42 10.96 -5.80 -12.86
N GLN A 43 10.66 -6.07 -11.59
CA GLN A 43 11.62 -5.89 -10.51
C GLN A 43 12.76 -6.91 -10.66
N LYS A 44 13.97 -6.49 -10.32
CA LYS A 44 15.08 -7.42 -10.19
C LYS A 44 14.85 -8.31 -8.95
N PRO A 45 15.31 -9.58 -8.96
CA PRO A 45 15.09 -10.50 -7.84
C PRO A 45 15.54 -9.94 -6.49
N GLU A 46 16.68 -9.25 -6.45
CA GLU A 46 17.23 -8.64 -5.24
C GLU A 46 16.38 -7.49 -4.68
N VAL A 47 15.78 -6.68 -5.56
CA VAL A 47 14.88 -5.59 -5.17
C VAL A 47 13.56 -6.15 -4.66
N LEU A 48 13.03 -7.17 -5.33
CA LEU A 48 11.81 -7.84 -4.89
C LEU A 48 12.01 -8.52 -3.53
N ARG A 49 13.18 -9.11 -3.28
CA ARG A 49 13.53 -9.67 -1.96
C ARG A 49 13.58 -8.59 -0.88
N SER A 50 14.20 -7.44 -1.15
CA SER A 50 14.18 -6.31 -0.21
C SER A 50 12.76 -5.82 0.11
N HIS A 51 11.84 -5.80 -0.87
CA HIS A 51 10.43 -5.51 -0.61
C HIS A 51 9.76 -6.58 0.25
N ALA A 52 10.07 -7.87 0.03
CA ALA A 52 9.53 -8.96 0.84
C ALA A 52 10.02 -8.88 2.30
N ASP A 53 11.30 -8.59 2.51
CA ASP A 53 11.88 -8.42 3.85
C ASP A 53 11.21 -7.24 4.58
N ALA A 54 11.11 -6.07 3.93
CA ALA A 54 10.44 -4.90 4.50
C ALA A 54 8.95 -5.16 4.79
N TYR A 55 8.27 -5.95 3.96
CA TYR A 55 6.89 -6.35 4.20
C TYR A 55 6.77 -7.30 5.40
N GLY A 56 7.72 -8.23 5.55
CA GLY A 56 7.83 -9.10 6.73
C GLY A 56 8.05 -8.31 8.02
N ASP A 57 8.95 -7.33 8.00
CA ASP A 57 9.18 -6.44 9.12
C ASP A 57 7.92 -5.64 9.47
N TRP A 58 7.23 -5.10 8.48
CA TRP A 58 5.97 -4.38 8.70
C TRP A 58 4.87 -5.27 9.32
N LEU A 59 4.76 -6.54 8.87
CA LEU A 59 3.79 -7.50 9.43
C LEU A 59 4.03 -7.83 10.90
N SER A 60 5.25 -7.62 11.41
CA SER A 60 5.54 -7.84 12.84
C SER A 60 4.87 -6.80 13.75
N HIS A 61 4.64 -5.57 13.24
CA HIS A 61 4.03 -4.46 13.99
C HIS A 61 3.15 -3.58 13.07
N PRO A 62 2.04 -4.10 12.53
CA PRO A 62 1.28 -3.43 11.47
C PRO A 62 0.32 -2.35 11.98
N LEU A 63 -0.01 -2.37 13.28
CA LEU A 63 -0.98 -1.45 13.88
C LEU A 63 -0.27 -0.18 14.38
N PRO A 64 -0.78 1.03 14.04
CA PRO A 64 -0.26 2.27 14.61
C PRO A 64 -0.48 2.30 16.13
N HIS A 65 0.51 2.83 16.87
CA HIS A 65 0.37 3.06 18.31
C HIS A 65 -0.65 4.18 18.56
N GLY A 66 -1.90 3.81 18.84
CA GLY A 66 -2.99 4.73 19.19
C GLY A 66 -4.17 4.61 18.25
N GLY A 67 -5.06 3.66 18.52
CA GLY A 67 -6.38 3.62 17.90
C GLY A 67 -7.31 4.68 18.50
N ARG A 68 -8.14 5.29 17.66
CA ARG A 68 -9.44 5.83 18.09
C ARG A 68 -10.50 4.81 17.72
#